data_AF-A0A2D5X870-F1
#
_entry.id   AF-A0A2D5X870-F1
#
_cell.length_a   1.000
_cell.length_b   1.000
_cell.length_c   1.000
_cell.angle_alpha   90.00
_cell.angle_beta   90.00
_cell.angle_gamma   90.00
#
_symmetry.space_group_name_H-M   'P 1'
#
loop_
_entity.id
_entity.type
_entity.pdbx_description
1 polymer ?
#
loop_
_entity_poly.entity_id
_entity_poly.type
_entity_poly.pdbx_seq_one_letter_code
_entity_poly.pdbx_strand_id
1 'polypeptide(L)'
;MSVKYRSYNSGTDNKEIGDFLSESYQPGNHDGNWIRPIWDYSCLAADRAALARIGVWEEHGRVVAATIFDDDKVCLCAGPHHQNLKDDMRRHAESNLCTEVDDERSIKIYAYDYDAEQERMLEAAGYVRKTQMDKTLCAMQISPPFPELPEGFTFKSWDENDLRKIHRVLYRGFNHPGEPPEDEIESRGLIQSCPTFRKDPTIVCEAPSGDYATYCGM
;
A
#
# COMPACT_ATOMS: atom_id res chain seq x y z
N MET A 1 20.30 -20.76 -13.56
CA MET A 1 19.39 -20.22 -14.60
C MET A 1 19.18 -18.74 -14.29
N SER A 2 18.90 -17.89 -15.27
CA SER A 2 18.96 -16.43 -15.09
C SER A 2 17.59 -15.81 -14.84
N VAL A 3 17.50 -14.95 -13.82
CA VAL A 3 16.40 -14.01 -13.63
C VAL A 3 16.27 -13.12 -14.88
N LYS A 4 15.05 -12.85 -15.32
CA LYS A 4 14.72 -11.94 -16.42
C LYS A 4 14.10 -10.66 -15.86
N TYR A 5 14.43 -9.53 -16.46
CA TYR A 5 13.84 -8.24 -16.15
C TYR A 5 12.89 -7.81 -17.27
N ARG A 6 11.76 -7.19 -16.92
CA ARG A 6 10.83 -6.54 -17.83
C ARG A 6 10.07 -5.40 -17.15
N SER A 7 9.46 -4.54 -17.96
CA SER A 7 8.49 -3.55 -17.48
C SER A 7 7.16 -4.21 -17.12
N TYR A 8 6.42 -3.52 -16.24
CA TYR A 8 5.09 -3.93 -15.81
C TYR A 8 4.07 -4.00 -16.96
N ASN A 9 3.25 -5.04 -16.92
CA ASN A 9 2.15 -5.33 -17.83
C ASN A 9 0.82 -5.31 -17.06
N SER A 10 0.01 -4.27 -17.28
CA SER A 10 -1.29 -4.10 -16.62
C SER A 10 -2.31 -5.22 -16.84
N GLY A 11 -2.11 -6.08 -17.83
CA GLY A 11 -3.01 -7.21 -18.11
C GLY A 11 -2.85 -8.39 -17.14
N THR A 12 -1.67 -8.58 -16.57
CA THR A 12 -1.33 -9.77 -15.76
C THR A 12 -0.71 -9.41 -14.41
N ASP A 13 0.14 -8.39 -14.39
CA ASP A 13 1.07 -8.18 -13.29
C ASP A 13 0.44 -7.66 -12.01
N ASN A 14 -0.73 -7.02 -12.09
CA ASN A 14 -1.45 -6.65 -10.87
C ASN A 14 -1.66 -7.88 -9.99
N LYS A 15 -2.20 -8.95 -10.60
CA LYS A 15 -2.44 -10.21 -9.91
C LYS A 15 -1.13 -10.91 -9.56
N GLU A 16 -0.19 -11.01 -10.49
CA GLU A 16 1.05 -11.76 -10.28
C GLU A 16 1.95 -11.15 -9.18
N ILE A 17 2.05 -9.81 -9.12
CA ILE A 17 2.74 -9.11 -8.03
C ILE A 17 1.97 -9.31 -6.72
N GLY A 18 0.64 -9.15 -6.72
CA GLY A 18 -0.17 -9.38 -5.52
C GLY A 18 -0.02 -10.79 -4.96
N ASP A 19 0.00 -11.80 -5.82
CA ASP A 19 0.21 -13.20 -5.42
C ASP A 19 1.64 -13.42 -4.90
N PHE A 20 2.65 -12.87 -5.56
CA PHE A 20 4.03 -12.87 -5.08
C PHE A 20 4.16 -12.26 -3.67
N LEU A 21 3.53 -11.11 -3.41
CA LEU A 21 3.55 -10.47 -2.08
C LEU A 21 2.85 -11.32 -1.02
N SER A 22 1.74 -11.98 -1.37
CA SER A 22 1.07 -12.91 -0.45
C SER A 22 1.87 -14.17 -0.17
N GLU A 23 2.48 -14.77 -1.19
CA GLU A 23 3.25 -16.01 -1.07
C GLU A 23 4.59 -15.82 -0.36
N SER A 24 5.21 -14.63 -0.50
CA SER A 24 6.47 -14.29 0.15
C SER A 24 6.33 -13.76 1.57
N TYR A 25 5.11 -13.45 2.01
CA TYR A 25 4.84 -12.88 3.33
C TYR A 25 5.40 -13.76 4.45
N GLN A 26 6.10 -13.13 5.39
CA GLN A 26 6.54 -13.75 6.63
C GLN A 26 5.88 -13.09 7.84
N PRO A 27 5.51 -13.86 8.89
CA PRO A 27 4.94 -13.29 10.11
C PRO A 27 5.77 -12.13 10.66
N GLY A 28 5.12 -11.06 11.10
CA GLY A 28 5.81 -9.83 11.52
C GLY A 28 6.37 -9.00 10.36
N ASN A 29 6.01 -9.32 9.12
CA ASN A 29 6.52 -8.72 7.89
C ASN A 29 8.04 -8.85 7.76
N HIS A 30 8.61 -9.98 8.18
CA HIS A 30 10.07 -10.21 8.13
C HIS A 30 10.63 -10.35 6.71
N ASP A 31 9.78 -10.49 5.70
CA ASP A 31 10.17 -10.49 4.29
C ASP A 31 10.60 -9.10 3.78
N GLY A 32 10.27 -8.01 4.49
CA GLY A 32 10.71 -6.66 4.15
C GLY A 32 10.01 -6.03 2.94
N ASN A 33 8.93 -6.65 2.46
CA ASN A 33 8.13 -6.10 1.37
C ASN A 33 6.98 -5.23 1.92
N TRP A 34 6.38 -4.41 1.05
CA TRP A 34 5.05 -3.91 1.35
C TRP A 34 4.05 -5.05 1.24
N ILE A 35 3.09 -5.07 2.16
CA ILE A 35 2.02 -6.07 2.15
C ILE A 35 1.08 -5.85 0.96
N ARG A 36 0.47 -6.95 0.49
CA ARG A 36 -0.46 -6.94 -0.65
C ARG A 36 -1.52 -5.82 -0.60
N PRO A 37 -2.17 -5.49 0.54
CA PRO A 37 -3.14 -4.39 0.59
C PRO A 37 -2.58 -3.03 0.15
N ILE A 38 -1.30 -2.73 0.44
CA ILE A 38 -0.65 -1.50 -0.02
C ILE A 38 -0.53 -1.52 -1.54
N TRP A 39 -0.06 -2.64 -2.10
CA TRP A 39 0.04 -2.81 -3.56
C TRP A 39 -1.32 -2.70 -4.25
N ASP A 40 -2.33 -3.41 -3.74
CA ASP A 40 -3.67 -3.42 -4.30
C ASP A 40 -4.28 -2.00 -4.35
N TYR A 41 -4.06 -1.21 -3.29
CA TYR A 41 -4.45 0.20 -3.24
C TYR A 41 -3.66 1.06 -4.24
N SER A 42 -2.32 1.04 -4.17
CA SER A 42 -1.47 1.90 -5.00
C SER A 42 -1.59 1.58 -6.48
N CYS A 43 -1.72 0.29 -6.84
CA CYS A 43 -1.92 -0.13 -8.23
C CYS A 43 -3.25 0.36 -8.80
N LEU A 44 -4.30 0.42 -7.97
CA LEU A 44 -5.62 0.85 -8.40
C LEU A 44 -5.74 2.38 -8.48
N ALA A 45 -5.04 3.09 -7.60
CA ALA A 45 -5.03 4.56 -7.56
C ALA A 45 -4.06 5.19 -8.58
N ALA A 46 -3.03 4.47 -9.02
CA ALA A 46 -2.02 5.00 -9.92
C ALA A 46 -2.48 5.13 -11.39
N ASP A 47 -1.96 6.15 -12.07
CA ASP A 47 -2.12 6.27 -13.52
C ASP A 47 -1.36 5.16 -14.28
N ARG A 48 -1.90 4.76 -15.44
CA ARG A 48 -1.33 3.69 -16.27
C ARG A 48 0.09 3.99 -16.74
N ALA A 49 0.41 5.25 -17.05
CA ALA A 49 1.76 5.63 -17.46
C ALA A 49 2.75 5.52 -16.30
N ALA A 50 2.29 5.80 -15.07
CA ALA A 50 3.09 5.61 -13.87
C ALA A 50 3.36 4.11 -13.62
N LEU A 51 2.33 3.26 -13.73
CA LEU A 51 2.47 1.81 -13.55
C LEU A 51 3.46 1.18 -14.54
N ALA A 52 3.51 1.64 -15.79
CA ALA A 52 4.44 1.12 -16.80
C ALA A 52 5.92 1.29 -16.42
N ARG A 53 6.24 2.16 -15.45
CA ARG A 53 7.60 2.42 -14.95
C ARG A 53 8.06 1.38 -13.92
N ILE A 54 7.16 0.53 -13.41
CA ILE A 54 7.48 -0.56 -12.48
C ILE A 54 8.36 -1.59 -13.18
N GLY A 55 9.46 -1.95 -12.53
CA GLY A 55 10.31 -3.08 -12.92
C GLY A 55 9.80 -4.37 -12.30
N VAL A 56 9.80 -5.44 -13.09
CA VAL A 56 9.40 -6.79 -12.69
C VAL A 56 10.54 -7.75 -13.02
N TRP A 57 10.93 -8.56 -12.05
CA TRP A 57 11.92 -9.61 -12.19
C TRP A 57 11.25 -10.97 -12.09
N GLU A 58 11.55 -11.83 -13.04
CA GLU A 58 10.93 -13.14 -13.19
C GLU A 58 11.95 -14.26 -13.22
N GLU A 59 11.59 -15.37 -12.58
CA GLU A 59 12.31 -16.62 -12.66
C GLU A 59 11.32 -17.77 -12.89
N HIS A 60 11.57 -18.61 -13.90
CA HIS A 60 10.67 -19.70 -14.28
C HIS A 60 9.20 -19.27 -14.55
N GLY A 61 9.03 -18.06 -15.12
CA GLY A 61 7.70 -17.52 -15.45
C GLY A 61 6.89 -17.08 -14.23
N ARG A 62 7.54 -16.88 -13.08
CA ARG A 62 6.93 -16.31 -11.88
C ARG A 62 7.64 -15.03 -11.48
N VAL A 63 6.89 -14.05 -11.01
CA VAL A 63 7.42 -12.84 -10.38
C VAL A 63 8.18 -13.26 -9.12
N VAL A 64 9.43 -12.81 -9.01
CA VAL A 64 10.31 -13.05 -7.85
C VAL A 64 10.78 -11.75 -7.19
N ALA A 65 10.64 -10.62 -7.89
CA ALA A 65 10.82 -9.28 -7.33
C ALA A 65 10.10 -8.22 -8.18
N ALA A 66 9.76 -7.09 -7.57
CA ALA A 66 9.18 -5.92 -8.26
C ALA A 66 9.50 -4.61 -7.52
N THR A 67 9.64 -3.51 -8.26
CA THR A 67 9.72 -2.15 -7.68
C THR A 67 8.34 -1.52 -7.68
N ILE A 68 7.66 -1.51 -6.55
CA ILE A 68 6.33 -0.89 -6.44
C ILE A 68 6.44 0.49 -5.79
N PHE A 69 5.48 1.36 -6.05
CA PHE A 69 5.52 2.73 -5.55
C PHE A 69 4.15 3.19 -5.04
N ASP A 70 4.19 4.17 -4.15
CA ASP A 70 3.05 4.94 -3.66
C ASP A 70 3.49 6.41 -3.59
N ASP A 71 2.94 7.23 -4.49
CA ASP A 71 3.36 8.61 -4.70
C ASP A 71 4.88 8.69 -4.96
N ASP A 72 5.64 9.35 -4.08
CA ASP A 72 7.11 9.53 -4.20
C ASP A 72 7.96 8.45 -3.50
N LYS A 73 7.32 7.40 -2.98
CA LYS A 73 7.97 6.32 -2.21
C LYS A 73 7.99 5.03 -3.00
N VAL A 74 9.14 4.35 -3.00
CA VAL A 74 9.35 3.07 -3.68
C VAL A 74 9.68 1.99 -2.66
N CYS A 75 9.11 0.80 -2.82
CA CYS A 75 9.52 -0.40 -2.12
C CYS A 75 10.23 -1.36 -3.09
N LEU A 76 11.38 -1.89 -2.66
CA LEU A 76 12.13 -2.89 -3.41
C LEU A 76 11.66 -4.28 -2.94
N CYS A 77 10.54 -4.77 -3.48
CA CYS A 77 9.98 -6.04 -3.05
C CYS A 77 10.71 -7.22 -3.67
N ALA A 78 11.37 -8.05 -2.87
CA ALA A 78 12.16 -9.19 -3.36
C ALA A 78 11.83 -10.46 -2.55
N GLY A 79 11.79 -11.60 -3.25
CA GLY A 79 11.61 -12.89 -2.60
C GLY A 79 12.77 -13.22 -1.65
N PRO A 80 12.58 -14.11 -0.65
CA PRO A 80 13.61 -14.46 0.33
C PRO A 80 14.92 -14.98 -0.29
N HIS A 81 14.84 -15.60 -1.47
CA HIS A 81 16.00 -16.14 -2.20
C HIS A 81 16.53 -15.21 -3.29
N HIS A 82 15.99 -13.99 -3.40
CA HIS A 82 16.28 -13.03 -4.47
C HIS A 82 16.68 -11.66 -3.93
N GLN A 83 17.09 -11.59 -2.65
CA GLN A 83 17.53 -10.34 -2.00
C GLN A 83 18.72 -9.69 -2.72
N ASN A 84 19.54 -10.49 -3.40
CA ASN A 84 20.64 -10.02 -4.24
C ASN A 84 20.18 -9.13 -5.42
N LEU A 85 18.88 -9.12 -5.77
CA LEU A 85 18.33 -8.24 -6.81
C LEU A 85 18.14 -6.79 -6.33
N LYS A 86 18.17 -6.51 -5.01
CA LYS A 86 17.85 -5.17 -4.48
C LYS A 86 18.71 -4.04 -5.06
N ASP A 87 19.98 -4.29 -5.37
CA ASP A 87 20.85 -3.29 -5.99
C ASP A 87 20.48 -3.01 -7.47
N ASP A 88 20.09 -4.04 -8.22
CA ASP A 88 19.51 -3.88 -9.58
C ASP A 88 18.18 -3.11 -9.53
N MET A 89 17.34 -3.44 -8.55
CA MET A 89 16.05 -2.80 -8.34
C MET A 89 16.21 -1.33 -7.93
N ARG A 90 17.19 -0.99 -7.08
CA ARG A 90 17.53 0.39 -6.73
C ARG A 90 17.91 1.17 -7.99
N ARG A 91 18.82 0.65 -8.82
CA ARG A 91 19.21 1.29 -10.08
C ARG A 91 18.03 1.52 -11.02
N HIS A 92 17.13 0.54 -11.10
CA HIS A 92 15.90 0.68 -11.88
C HIS A 92 15.02 1.81 -11.33
N ALA A 93 14.80 1.84 -10.02
CA ALA A 93 13.99 2.85 -9.35
C ALA A 93 14.59 4.26 -9.54
N GLU A 94 15.90 4.43 -9.37
CA GLU A 94 16.63 5.67 -9.65
C GLU A 94 16.49 6.13 -11.10
N SER A 95 16.39 5.19 -12.05
CA SER A 95 16.28 5.54 -13.48
C SER A 95 14.84 5.85 -13.88
N ASN A 96 13.88 5.11 -13.32
CA ASN A 96 12.52 5.07 -13.83
C ASN A 96 11.49 5.61 -12.86
N LEU A 97 11.71 5.69 -11.55
CA LEU A 97 10.70 6.03 -10.54
C LEU A 97 10.99 7.33 -9.78
N CYS A 98 12.03 8.09 -10.16
CA CYS A 98 12.27 9.41 -9.59
C CYS A 98 11.09 10.37 -9.86
N THR A 99 10.91 11.29 -8.93
CA THR A 99 10.04 12.46 -9.05
C THR A 99 10.92 13.67 -9.36
N GLU A 100 10.46 14.54 -10.26
CA GLU A 100 11.14 15.78 -10.63
C GLU A 100 10.25 16.96 -10.21
N VAL A 101 10.78 17.81 -9.33
CA VAL A 101 10.12 19.04 -8.86
C VAL A 101 11.15 20.16 -8.91
N ASP A 102 10.85 21.26 -9.59
CA ASP A 102 11.73 22.44 -9.70
C ASP A 102 13.18 22.09 -10.12
N ASP A 103 13.33 21.23 -11.13
CA ASP A 103 14.60 20.68 -11.63
C ASP A 103 15.40 19.83 -10.61
N GLU A 104 14.84 19.56 -9.42
CA GLU A 104 15.38 18.63 -8.45
C GLU A 104 14.77 17.24 -8.63
N ARG A 105 15.65 16.26 -8.88
CA ARG A 105 15.27 14.85 -9.03
C ARG A 105 15.45 14.13 -7.72
N SER A 106 14.37 13.60 -7.17
CA SER A 106 14.39 12.89 -5.88
C SER A 106 13.63 11.57 -5.92
N ILE A 107 14.06 10.65 -5.06
CA ILE A 107 13.41 9.36 -4.86
C ILE A 107 13.53 8.95 -3.40
N LYS A 108 12.46 8.38 -2.84
CA LYS A 108 12.47 7.84 -1.48
C LYS A 108 12.31 6.33 -1.58
N ILE A 109 13.25 5.58 -1.02
CA ILE A 109 13.15 4.12 -0.94
C ILE A 109 12.82 3.75 0.50
N TYR A 110 11.77 2.95 0.66
CA TYR A 110 11.35 2.42 1.95
C TYR A 110 12.30 1.29 2.38
N ALA A 111 12.74 1.34 3.64
CA ALA A 111 13.56 0.30 4.27
C ALA A 111 13.05 0.06 5.69
N TYR A 112 13.07 -1.20 6.12
CA TYR A 112 12.76 -1.58 7.50
C TYR A 112 14.02 -1.50 8.36
N ASP A 113 13.85 -1.16 9.64
CA ASP A 113 14.95 -0.97 10.61
C ASP A 113 15.72 -2.26 10.95
N TYR A 114 15.16 -3.42 10.61
CA TYR A 114 15.84 -4.71 10.72
C TYR A 114 16.61 -5.10 9.45
N ASP A 115 16.44 -4.40 8.32
CA ASP A 115 17.10 -4.72 7.05
C ASP A 115 18.42 -3.94 6.89
N ALA A 116 19.39 -4.30 7.72
CA ALA A 116 20.70 -3.66 7.74
C ALA A 116 21.47 -3.81 6.41
N GLU A 117 21.14 -4.81 5.58
CA GLU A 117 21.77 -4.99 4.26
C GLU A 117 21.26 -3.95 3.26
N GLN A 118 19.94 -3.77 3.19
CA GLN A 118 19.35 -2.72 2.35
C GLN A 118 19.76 -1.32 2.83
N GLU A 119 19.79 -1.06 4.15
CA GLU A 119 20.27 0.22 4.68
C GLU A 119 21.70 0.53 4.22
N ARG A 120 22.65 -0.40 4.38
CA ARG A 120 24.03 -0.21 3.90
C ARG A 120 24.11 -0.02 2.39
N MET A 121 23.30 -0.74 1.61
CA MET A 121 23.25 -0.61 0.15
C MET A 121 22.75 0.77 -0.29
N LEU A 122 21.76 1.32 0.42
CA LEU A 122 21.23 2.67 0.18
C LEU A 122 22.23 3.74 0.62
N GLU A 123 22.84 3.61 1.81
CA GLU A 123 23.87 4.55 2.30
C GLU A 123 25.07 4.62 1.36
N ALA A 124 25.54 3.46 0.87
CA ALA A 124 26.63 3.40 -0.11
C ALA A 124 26.28 4.08 -1.45
N ALA A 125 24.99 4.19 -1.78
CA ALA A 125 24.49 4.95 -2.93
C ALA A 125 24.26 6.44 -2.66
N GLY A 126 24.49 6.91 -1.42
CA GLY A 126 24.30 8.31 -1.03
C GLY A 126 22.88 8.66 -0.57
N TYR A 127 22.03 7.67 -0.28
CA TYR A 127 20.73 7.93 0.37
C TYR A 127 20.94 8.41 1.80
N VAL A 128 20.06 9.29 2.25
CA VAL A 128 20.04 9.82 3.62
C VAL A 128 18.71 9.48 4.27
N ARG A 129 18.76 8.80 5.42
CA ARG A 129 17.56 8.49 6.21
C ARG A 129 16.85 9.77 6.66
N LYS A 130 15.53 9.81 6.48
CA LYS A 130 14.65 10.91 6.92
C LYS A 130 13.86 10.43 8.14
N THR A 131 14.41 10.58 9.34
CA THR A 131 13.80 10.07 10.59
C THR A 131 12.40 10.64 10.86
N GLN A 132 12.10 11.85 10.38
CA GLN A 132 10.77 12.45 10.45
C GLN A 132 9.71 11.72 9.60
N MET A 133 10.13 10.81 8.72
CA MET A 133 9.25 9.98 7.88
C MET A 133 9.17 8.54 8.37
N ASP A 134 9.82 8.20 9.49
CA ASP A 134 9.75 6.87 10.07
C ASP A 134 8.28 6.52 10.38
N LYS A 135 7.89 5.29 10.02
CA LYS A 135 6.55 4.75 10.26
C LYS A 135 6.68 3.48 11.08
N THR A 136 5.89 3.36 12.14
CA THR A 136 5.80 2.13 12.94
C THR A 136 4.77 1.19 12.33
N LEU A 137 5.19 -0.02 12.00
CA LEU A 137 4.25 -1.11 11.75
C LEU A 137 3.73 -1.61 13.11
N CYS A 138 2.44 -1.41 13.36
CA CYS A 138 1.79 -1.83 14.60
C CYS A 138 1.02 -3.14 14.36
N ALA A 139 1.12 -4.07 15.30
CA ALA A 139 0.30 -5.27 15.35
C ALA A 139 -0.37 -5.37 16.72
N MET A 140 -1.62 -5.79 16.73
CA MET A 140 -2.39 -6.00 17.95
C MET A 140 -3.13 -7.32 17.87
N GLN A 141 -2.93 -8.18 18.86
CA GLN A 141 -3.75 -9.38 19.01
C GLN A 141 -5.13 -8.97 19.52
N ILE A 142 -6.17 -9.33 18.78
CA ILE A 142 -7.56 -9.06 19.16
C ILE A 142 -8.05 -10.19 20.07
N SER A 143 -8.44 -9.86 21.30
CA SER A 143 -8.98 -10.82 22.26
C SER A 143 -10.17 -10.23 23.05
N PRO A 144 -11.18 -11.04 23.41
CA PRO A 144 -12.28 -10.60 24.28
C PRO A 144 -11.80 -10.12 25.66
N PRO A 145 -12.59 -9.30 26.36
CA PRO A 145 -13.90 -8.77 25.96
C PRO A 145 -13.80 -7.60 24.98
N PHE A 146 -14.80 -7.48 24.11
CA PHE A 146 -14.92 -6.33 23.21
C PHE A 146 -15.67 -5.19 23.90
N PRO A 147 -15.32 -3.92 23.63
CA PRO A 147 -16.01 -2.78 24.20
C PRO A 147 -17.47 -2.73 23.72
N GLU A 148 -18.36 -2.33 24.63
CA GLU A 148 -19.74 -2.02 24.27
C GLU A 148 -19.82 -0.63 23.61
N LEU A 149 -20.76 -0.47 22.69
CA LEU A 149 -21.02 0.83 22.08
C LEU A 149 -21.74 1.76 23.07
N PRO A 150 -21.50 3.07 23.02
CA PRO A 150 -22.31 4.04 23.74
C PRO A 150 -23.80 3.93 23.35
N GLU A 151 -24.68 4.39 24.24
CA GLU A 151 -26.13 4.32 24.03
C GLU A 151 -26.54 4.95 22.68
N GLY A 152 -27.34 4.21 21.92
CA GLY A 152 -27.87 4.63 20.62
C GLY A 152 -26.91 4.52 19.44
N PHE A 153 -25.66 4.13 19.66
CA PHE A 153 -24.74 3.78 18.57
C PHE A 153 -24.92 2.32 18.17
N THR A 154 -24.80 2.02 16.88
CA THR A 154 -24.95 0.66 16.36
C THR A 154 -23.87 0.32 15.35
N PHE A 155 -23.35 -0.91 15.42
CA PHE A 155 -22.55 -1.43 14.32
C PHE A 155 -23.46 -1.78 13.15
N LYS A 156 -23.06 -1.38 11.96
CA LYS A 156 -23.70 -1.79 10.71
C LYS A 156 -22.79 -2.74 9.96
N SER A 157 -23.39 -3.83 9.47
CA SER A 157 -22.77 -4.64 8.44
C SER A 157 -22.67 -3.84 7.14
N TRP A 158 -21.76 -4.25 6.27
CA TRP A 158 -21.47 -3.61 4.99
C TRP A 158 -22.62 -3.64 3.96
N ASP A 159 -23.75 -4.28 4.27
CA ASP A 159 -24.89 -4.39 3.34
C ASP A 159 -25.48 -3.01 2.96
N GLU A 160 -25.28 -1.99 3.82
CA GLU A 160 -25.59 -0.58 3.56
C GLU A 160 -24.32 0.19 3.19
N ASN A 161 -23.90 0.14 1.91
CA ASN A 161 -22.71 0.83 1.40
C ASN A 161 -23.01 2.27 0.91
N ASP A 162 -23.33 3.17 1.84
CA ASP A 162 -23.54 4.59 1.52
C ASP A 162 -22.20 5.32 1.33
N LEU A 163 -21.75 5.42 0.07
CA LEU A 163 -20.49 6.06 -0.29
C LEU A 163 -20.41 7.52 0.16
N ARG A 164 -21.53 8.25 0.25
CA ARG A 164 -21.53 9.65 0.70
C ARG A 164 -21.24 9.74 2.18
N LYS A 165 -21.90 8.90 2.99
CA LYS A 165 -21.63 8.82 4.43
C LYS A 165 -20.22 8.32 4.72
N ILE A 166 -19.74 7.31 3.98
CA ILE A 166 -18.35 6.82 4.07
C ILE A 166 -17.36 7.94 3.74
N HIS A 167 -17.58 8.65 2.64
CA HIS A 167 -16.71 9.73 2.23
C HIS A 167 -16.65 10.84 3.28
N ARG A 168 -17.81 11.23 3.83
CA ARG A 168 -17.92 12.24 4.90
C ARG A 168 -17.26 11.81 6.22
N VAL A 169 -17.47 10.58 6.68
CA VAL A 169 -16.87 10.11 7.95
C VAL A 169 -15.35 9.98 7.82
N LEU A 170 -14.83 9.51 6.68
CA LEU A 170 -13.39 9.45 6.43
C LEU A 170 -12.79 10.86 6.34
N TYR A 171 -13.39 11.76 5.57
CA TYR A 171 -12.92 13.15 5.41
C TYR A 171 -12.82 13.86 6.77
N ARG A 172 -13.84 13.72 7.61
CA ARG A 172 -13.81 14.27 8.97
C ARG A 172 -12.87 13.53 9.91
N GLY A 173 -12.76 12.20 9.79
CA GLY A 173 -11.89 11.36 10.61
C GLY A 173 -10.41 11.67 10.42
N PHE A 174 -10.01 12.08 9.21
CA PHE A 174 -8.67 12.61 8.92
C PHE A 174 -8.54 14.13 9.14
N ASN A 175 -9.53 14.74 9.81
CA ASN A 175 -9.53 16.14 10.23
C ASN A 175 -9.44 17.14 9.06
N HIS A 176 -10.03 16.82 7.90
CA HIS A 176 -10.13 17.76 6.81
C HIS A 176 -11.19 18.84 7.08
N PRO A 177 -10.95 20.10 6.65
CA PRO A 177 -11.88 21.20 6.91
C PRO A 177 -13.10 21.16 5.99
N GLY A 178 -14.26 21.53 6.53
CA GLY A 178 -15.49 21.74 5.75
C GLY A 178 -16.21 20.46 5.37
N GLU A 179 -17.02 20.57 4.31
CA GLU A 179 -17.71 19.43 3.71
C GLU A 179 -16.81 18.78 2.65
N PRO A 180 -16.87 17.44 2.53
CA PRO A 180 -16.04 16.74 1.56
C PRO A 180 -16.41 17.12 0.11
N PRO A 181 -15.42 17.14 -0.82
CA PRO A 181 -15.68 17.33 -2.23
C PRO A 181 -16.53 16.21 -2.84
N GLU A 182 -17.47 16.59 -3.70
CA GLU A 182 -18.41 15.65 -4.32
C GLU A 182 -17.74 14.72 -5.36
N ASP A 183 -16.72 15.24 -6.06
CA ASP A 183 -15.96 14.55 -7.09
C ASP A 183 -15.02 13.46 -6.55
N GLU A 184 -14.76 13.43 -5.24
CA GLU A 184 -13.97 12.38 -4.60
C GLU A 184 -14.80 11.14 -4.22
N ILE A 185 -16.13 11.17 -4.33
CA ILE A 185 -16.98 10.03 -3.96
C ILE A 185 -16.72 8.83 -4.87
N GLU A 186 -16.50 9.05 -6.17
CA GLU A 186 -16.21 7.96 -7.11
C GLU A 186 -14.95 7.19 -6.72
N SER A 187 -13.93 7.89 -6.19
CA SER A 187 -12.70 7.24 -5.69
C SER A 187 -12.99 6.22 -4.59
N ARG A 188 -14.00 6.47 -3.73
CA ARG A 188 -14.40 5.53 -2.67
C ARG A 188 -14.97 4.25 -3.26
N GLY A 189 -15.80 4.37 -4.30
CA GLY A 189 -16.32 3.22 -5.04
C GLY A 189 -15.22 2.45 -5.77
N LEU A 190 -14.24 3.17 -6.35
CA LEU A 190 -13.11 2.54 -7.02
C LEU A 190 -12.29 1.69 -6.06
N ILE A 191 -11.88 2.20 -4.90
CA ILE A 191 -11.09 1.44 -3.92
C ILE A 191 -11.84 0.17 -3.45
N GLN A 192 -13.15 0.27 -3.26
CA GLN A 192 -13.99 -0.89 -2.88
C GLN A 192 -14.20 -1.90 -4.01
N SER A 193 -13.86 -1.55 -5.26
CA SER A 193 -13.88 -2.47 -6.41
C SER A 193 -12.63 -3.33 -6.51
N CYS A 194 -11.63 -3.10 -5.65
CA CYS A 194 -10.44 -3.93 -5.59
C CYS A 194 -10.83 -5.41 -5.41
N PRO A 195 -10.29 -6.34 -6.22
CA PRO A 195 -10.68 -7.76 -6.17
C PRO A 195 -10.48 -8.43 -4.81
N THR A 196 -9.58 -7.89 -3.99
CA THR A 196 -9.25 -8.38 -2.66
C THR A 196 -9.97 -7.63 -1.54
N PHE A 197 -10.80 -6.63 -1.87
CA PHE A 197 -11.56 -5.87 -0.89
C PHE A 197 -12.52 -6.80 -0.12
N ARG A 198 -12.38 -6.80 1.21
CA ARG A 198 -13.19 -7.62 2.10
C ARG A 198 -14.28 -6.78 2.76
N LYS A 199 -15.52 -7.17 2.52
CA LYS A 199 -16.70 -6.50 3.09
C LYS A 199 -16.92 -6.85 4.56
N ASP A 200 -16.57 -8.08 4.95
CA ASP A 200 -16.84 -8.62 6.28
C ASP A 200 -16.03 -7.97 7.42
N PRO A 201 -14.75 -7.60 7.27
CA PRO A 201 -14.04 -6.85 8.29
C PRO A 201 -14.20 -5.34 8.13
N THR A 202 -14.98 -4.87 7.14
CA THR A 202 -15.25 -3.45 6.96
C THR A 202 -16.53 -3.07 7.71
N ILE A 203 -16.37 -2.30 8.77
CA ILE A 203 -17.42 -2.00 9.76
C ILE A 203 -17.60 -0.49 9.86
N VAL A 204 -18.85 -0.05 9.94
CA VAL A 204 -19.20 1.33 10.30
C VAL A 204 -20.02 1.35 11.59
N CYS A 205 -19.84 2.42 12.36
CA CYS A 205 -20.68 2.72 13.51
C CYS A 205 -21.62 3.87 13.16
N GLU A 206 -22.92 3.61 13.23
CA GLU A 206 -23.97 4.62 13.00
C GLU A 206 -24.36 5.28 14.32
N ALA A 207 -24.42 6.62 14.32
CA ALA A 207 -24.86 7.43 15.45
C ALA A 207 -26.40 7.49 15.51
N PRO A 208 -26.99 7.91 16.65
CA PRO A 208 -28.44 8.14 16.76
C PRO A 208 -29.02 9.11 15.72
N SER A 209 -28.20 9.98 15.13
CA SER A 209 -28.63 10.89 14.04
C SER A 209 -28.85 10.18 12.70
N GLY A 210 -28.38 8.93 12.55
CA GLY A 210 -28.30 8.22 11.27
C GLY A 210 -27.04 8.54 10.46
N ASP A 211 -26.13 9.39 10.97
CA ASP A 211 -24.83 9.62 10.36
C ASP A 211 -23.82 8.53 10.77
N TYR A 212 -22.82 8.28 9.93
CA TYR A 212 -21.68 7.45 10.32
C TYR A 212 -20.76 8.22 11.25
N ALA A 213 -20.52 7.66 12.43
CA ALA A 213 -19.63 8.19 13.44
C ALA A 213 -18.19 7.71 13.26
N THR A 214 -18.01 6.45 12.89
CA THR A 214 -16.69 5.86 12.61
C THR A 214 -16.75 4.89 11.44
N TYR A 215 -15.60 4.70 10.80
CA TYR A 215 -15.37 3.73 9.74
C TYR A 215 -14.08 2.98 10.06
N CYS A 216 -14.10 1.65 9.94
CA CYS A 216 -12.94 0.80 10.00
C CYS A 216 -12.96 -0.14 8.79
N GLY A 217 -12.00 0.02 7.89
CA GLY A 217 -11.77 -0.89 6.76
C GLY A 217 -10.44 -1.61 6.94
N MET A 218 -10.46 -2.91 6.72
CA MET A 218 -9.34 -3.84 6.94
C MET A 218 -9.17 -4.75 5.73
#